data_AF-A0A535HSJ6-F1
#
_entry.id   AF-A0A535HSJ6-F1
#
_cell.length_a   1.000
_cell.length_b   1.000
_cell.length_c   1.000
_cell.angle_alpha   90.00
_cell.angle_beta   90.00
_cell.angle_gamma   90.00
#
_symmetry.space_group_name_H-M   'P 1'
#
loop_
_entity.id
_entity.type
_entity.pdbx_description
1 polymer ?
#
loop_
_entity_poly.entity_id
_entity_poly.type
_entity_poly.pdbx_seq_one_letter_code
_entity_poly.pdbx_strand_id
1 'polypeptide(L)'
;MAIFSKFFGRTIGEAAAFALGGAMRSPLEPPLVELTNETWSKFVDQGITVPTDPGDAAEIAAERVSDRPWAKEQAKQRGYGGEQMDKLIDAVMNAPGIGELFQLWRRRLITDAQFEHGLRKARLEDLWDGPLAGLHDTLLSSEELAMLQQQGFVDESRANAEGELQGVTSERQQLRFEASGLPPGIETALQMLRRSIIDGGTFAQIVREGHTKTKYTDELAQLKDVVLPALNYVEGHLRAWITEGEMNAGGALTGHTPEQMDLLFKIHGRPISFHQTWIGLQRGGTLDGPIGDIHPAFLASLRRSNVQPPFYNLAWAQRYNYPSAFVLRALTQSGDLTEAQTEEILKFEGWEPTLRATVAKKWATAKGAAAKEASASDLLALYDGEKATRAETLTGLEALGYPANEAAAKLATLDARRVTSARNAAISDLHAAFKKGSLTAAMVEPALAKLVNEPGSAPQILAAWQAYMDAFPPPSAPVV
;
A
#
# COMPACT_ATOMS: atom_id res chain seq x y z
N MET A 1 -112.21 19.57 -86.46
CA MET A 1 -112.34 19.63 -84.99
C MET A 1 -111.12 20.31 -84.42
N ALA A 2 -111.28 21.57 -84.05
CA ALA A 2 -110.31 22.38 -83.33
C ALA A 2 -110.76 22.43 -81.87
N ILE A 3 -109.88 22.20 -80.91
CA ILE A 3 -110.08 22.56 -79.50
C ILE A 3 -108.73 23.02 -78.95
N PHE A 4 -108.66 24.35 -78.77
CA PHE A 4 -107.91 25.08 -77.75
C PHE A 4 -106.43 25.45 -78.00
N SER A 5 -106.24 26.39 -78.93
CA SER A 5 -105.44 27.58 -78.64
C SER A 5 -106.36 28.67 -78.06
N LYS A 6 -106.00 29.19 -76.88
CA LYS A 6 -106.39 30.48 -76.26
C LYS A 6 -106.27 30.31 -74.74
N PHE A 7 -105.11 30.62 -74.16
CA PHE A 7 -105.03 31.27 -72.84
C PHE A 7 -103.57 31.69 -72.60
N PHE A 8 -103.18 32.82 -73.20
CA PHE A 8 -102.09 33.63 -72.67
C PHE A 8 -102.68 34.97 -72.23
N GLY A 9 -102.37 35.36 -70.98
CA GLY A 9 -102.16 36.76 -70.60
C GLY A 9 -103.28 37.46 -69.83
N ARG A 10 -103.14 37.54 -68.51
CA ARG A 10 -102.84 38.80 -67.78
C ARG A 10 -102.75 38.57 -66.27
N THR A 11 -101.61 39.01 -65.72
CA THR A 11 -101.36 39.72 -64.45
C THR A 11 -102.26 39.45 -63.23
N ILE A 12 -101.58 39.28 -62.08
CA ILE A 12 -102.04 39.03 -60.70
C ILE A 12 -102.03 37.53 -60.35
N GLY A 13 -100.87 37.04 -59.89
CA GLY A 13 -100.74 35.66 -59.38
C GLY A 13 -99.38 35.26 -58.80
N GLU A 14 -98.37 36.14 -58.76
CA GLU A 14 -97.01 35.76 -58.32
C GLU A 14 -96.82 35.65 -56.79
N ALA A 15 -97.82 35.99 -55.97
CA ALA A 15 -97.74 35.84 -54.51
C ALA A 15 -98.39 34.54 -53.96
N ALA A 16 -99.12 33.78 -54.79
CA ALA A 16 -99.80 32.53 -54.36
C ALA A 16 -99.03 31.25 -54.73
N ALA A 17 -98.04 31.34 -55.62
CA ALA A 17 -97.23 30.18 -56.05
C ALA A 17 -96.17 29.76 -55.03
N PHE A 18 -95.79 30.63 -54.09
CA PHE A 18 -94.76 30.31 -53.08
C PHE A 18 -95.31 29.60 -51.83
N ALA A 19 -96.63 29.65 -51.57
CA ALA A 19 -97.25 29.03 -50.39
C ALA A 19 -97.76 27.59 -50.62
N LEU A 20 -97.89 27.14 -51.87
CA LEU A 20 -98.27 25.76 -52.24
C LEU A 20 -97.06 24.86 -52.60
N GLY A 21 -95.83 25.37 -52.51
CA GLY A 21 -94.61 24.63 -52.89
C GLY A 21 -94.08 23.64 -51.85
N GLY A 22 -94.61 23.65 -50.62
CA GLY A 22 -94.09 22.81 -49.53
C GLY A 22 -94.63 21.37 -49.50
N ALA A 23 -95.85 21.12 -49.99
CA ALA A 23 -96.55 19.84 -49.80
C ALA A 23 -96.55 18.92 -51.04
N MET A 24 -96.09 19.41 -52.20
CA MET A 24 -96.01 18.63 -53.46
C MET A 24 -94.59 18.18 -53.79
N ARG A 25 -93.61 18.39 -52.90
CA ARG A 25 -92.19 18.13 -53.19
C ARG A 25 -91.85 16.63 -53.30
N SER A 26 -92.53 15.78 -52.54
CA SER A 26 -92.20 14.35 -52.45
C SER A 26 -92.60 13.51 -53.68
N PRO A 27 -93.76 13.72 -54.35
CA PRO A 27 -94.08 12.98 -55.59
C PRO A 27 -93.39 13.54 -56.84
N LEU A 28 -92.90 14.78 -56.80
CA LEU A 28 -92.24 15.45 -57.94
C LEU A 28 -90.71 15.31 -57.92
N GLU A 29 -90.13 14.73 -56.86
CA GLU A 29 -88.69 14.54 -56.73
C GLU A 29 -88.08 13.71 -57.87
N PRO A 30 -88.64 12.55 -58.29
CA PRO A 30 -87.99 11.73 -59.32
C PRO A 30 -87.90 12.43 -60.70
N PRO A 31 -88.97 13.07 -61.23
CA PRO A 31 -88.88 13.83 -62.48
C PRO A 31 -87.96 15.06 -62.38
N LEU A 32 -87.94 15.72 -61.22
CA LEU A 32 -87.03 16.86 -60.99
C LEU A 32 -85.58 16.41 -60.95
N VAL A 33 -85.25 15.28 -60.33
CA VAL A 33 -83.89 14.74 -60.31
C VAL A 33 -83.42 14.39 -61.71
N GLU A 34 -84.28 13.80 -62.55
CA GLU A 34 -83.96 13.45 -63.93
C GLU A 34 -83.70 14.71 -64.79
N LEU A 35 -84.57 15.73 -64.68
CA LEU A 35 -84.39 17.01 -65.34
C LEU A 35 -83.14 17.75 -64.84
N THR A 36 -82.87 17.69 -63.54
CA THR A 36 -81.71 18.33 -62.91
C THR A 36 -80.43 17.63 -63.39
N ASN A 37 -80.38 16.30 -63.40
CA ASN A 37 -79.24 15.53 -63.89
C ASN A 37 -79.01 15.73 -65.40
N GLU A 38 -80.07 15.77 -66.21
CA GLU A 38 -79.97 16.07 -67.64
C GLU A 38 -79.42 17.48 -67.86
N THR A 39 -79.92 18.46 -67.10
CA THR A 39 -79.45 19.85 -67.15
C THR A 39 -77.97 19.91 -66.80
N TRP A 40 -77.54 19.34 -65.66
CA TRP A 40 -76.13 19.34 -65.26
C TRP A 40 -75.23 18.66 -66.29
N SER A 41 -75.64 17.52 -66.86
CA SER A 41 -74.84 16.82 -67.88
C SER A 41 -74.57 17.65 -69.14
N LYS A 42 -75.48 18.55 -69.52
CA LYS A 42 -75.34 19.44 -70.68
C LYS A 42 -74.43 20.66 -70.43
N PHE A 43 -74.18 21.00 -69.16
CA PHE A 43 -73.44 22.21 -68.77
C PHE A 43 -72.05 21.95 -68.19
N VAL A 44 -71.63 20.68 -68.06
CA VAL A 44 -70.28 20.30 -67.60
C VAL A 44 -69.17 20.94 -68.46
N ASP A 45 -69.32 20.94 -69.78
CA ASP A 45 -68.32 21.52 -70.70
C ASP A 45 -68.26 23.06 -70.68
N GLN A 46 -69.21 23.72 -70.02
CA GLN A 46 -69.25 25.18 -69.84
C GLN A 46 -68.60 25.63 -68.52
N GLY A 47 -67.95 24.71 -67.80
CA GLY A 47 -67.29 24.99 -66.52
C GLY A 47 -68.26 25.14 -65.34
N ILE A 48 -69.54 24.81 -65.53
CA ILE A 48 -70.53 24.83 -64.45
C ILE A 48 -70.48 23.46 -63.76
N THR A 49 -69.82 23.42 -62.61
CA THR A 49 -69.71 22.20 -61.79
C THR A 49 -70.87 22.12 -60.81
N VAL A 50 -71.37 20.89 -60.57
CA VAL A 50 -72.34 20.63 -59.50
C VAL A 50 -71.63 20.98 -58.18
N PRO A 51 -72.18 21.88 -57.34
CA PRO A 51 -71.54 22.24 -56.09
C PRO A 51 -71.34 20.98 -55.25
N THR A 52 -70.11 20.76 -54.78
CA THR A 52 -69.74 19.57 -53.99
C THR A 52 -70.61 19.49 -52.73
N ASP A 53 -70.97 18.28 -52.30
CA ASP A 53 -71.69 18.14 -51.03
C ASP A 53 -70.86 18.75 -49.89
N PRO A 54 -71.46 19.50 -48.94
CA PRO A 54 -70.73 20.12 -47.85
C PRO A 54 -69.93 19.13 -46.99
N GLY A 55 -70.35 17.86 -46.88
CA GLY A 55 -69.55 16.81 -46.23
C GLY A 55 -68.27 16.49 -47.01
N ASP A 56 -68.39 16.20 -48.30
CA ASP A 56 -67.26 15.89 -49.18
C ASP A 56 -66.30 17.08 -49.32
N ALA A 57 -66.85 18.30 -49.45
CA ALA A 57 -66.05 19.52 -49.49
C ALA A 57 -65.31 19.76 -48.17
N ALA A 58 -65.86 19.30 -47.04
CA ALA A 58 -65.21 19.38 -45.73
C ALA A 58 -64.08 18.36 -45.60
N GLU A 59 -64.26 17.14 -46.12
CA GLU A 59 -63.20 16.12 -46.24
C GLU A 59 -62.02 16.61 -47.10
N ILE A 60 -62.31 17.15 -48.28
CA ILE A 60 -61.27 17.69 -49.18
C ILE A 60 -60.49 18.83 -48.51
N ALA A 61 -61.19 19.77 -47.86
CA ALA A 61 -60.54 20.89 -47.17
C ALA A 61 -59.85 20.48 -45.85
N ALA A 62 -60.23 19.36 -45.24
CA ALA A 62 -59.54 18.80 -44.08
C ALA A 62 -58.21 18.15 -44.48
N GLU A 63 -58.16 17.44 -45.61
CA GLU A 63 -56.90 16.90 -46.16
C GLU A 63 -55.97 18.01 -46.68
N ARG A 64 -56.55 19.07 -47.27
CA ARG A 64 -55.82 20.22 -47.83
C ARG A 64 -56.35 21.52 -47.26
N VAL A 65 -55.78 21.93 -46.12
CA VAL A 65 -56.18 23.14 -45.38
C VAL A 65 -56.19 24.42 -46.24
N SER A 66 -55.36 24.50 -47.29
CA SER A 66 -55.36 25.61 -48.25
C SER A 66 -56.69 25.80 -48.98
N ASP A 67 -57.51 24.75 -49.07
CA ASP A 67 -58.73 24.70 -49.88
C ASP A 67 -59.98 25.04 -49.04
N ARG A 68 -59.80 25.46 -47.77
CA ARG A 68 -60.89 25.99 -46.90
C ARG A 68 -61.72 27.10 -47.56
N PRO A 69 -61.15 28.11 -48.26
CA PRO A 69 -61.95 29.12 -48.95
C PRO A 69 -62.78 28.55 -50.10
N TRP A 70 -62.24 27.57 -50.84
CA TRP A 70 -62.97 26.88 -51.90
C TRP A 70 -64.16 26.10 -51.33
N ALA A 71 -63.94 25.35 -50.25
CA ALA A 71 -64.97 24.56 -49.59
C ALA A 71 -66.12 25.44 -49.04
N LYS A 72 -65.80 26.64 -48.50
CA LYS A 72 -66.81 27.64 -48.10
C LYS A 72 -67.66 28.13 -49.28
N GLU A 73 -67.05 28.35 -50.44
CA GLU A 73 -67.78 28.78 -51.64
C GLU A 73 -68.69 27.66 -52.17
N GLN A 74 -68.21 26.41 -52.17
CA GLN A 74 -69.04 25.24 -52.50
C GLN A 74 -70.24 25.10 -51.55
N ALA A 75 -69.99 25.22 -50.24
CA ALA A 75 -71.03 25.13 -49.21
C ALA A 75 -72.06 26.27 -49.33
N LYS A 76 -71.62 27.49 -49.65
CA LYS A 76 -72.49 28.65 -49.87
C LYS A 76 -73.47 28.44 -51.03
N GLN A 77 -73.02 27.80 -52.11
CA GLN A 77 -73.89 27.45 -53.24
C GLN A 77 -74.98 26.43 -52.87
N ARG A 78 -74.78 25.69 -51.77
CA ARG A 78 -75.75 24.76 -51.17
C ARG A 78 -76.52 25.34 -49.98
N GLY A 79 -76.35 26.63 -49.69
CA GLY A 79 -77.05 27.32 -48.60
C GLY A 79 -76.42 27.18 -47.21
N TYR A 80 -75.20 26.65 -47.11
CA TYR A 80 -74.45 26.61 -45.86
C TYR A 80 -73.65 27.90 -45.67
N GLY A 81 -73.73 28.47 -44.47
CA GLY A 81 -72.89 29.61 -44.10
C GLY A 81 -71.42 29.20 -43.97
N GLY A 82 -70.50 30.13 -44.20
CA GLY A 82 -69.06 29.87 -44.05
C GLY A 82 -68.66 29.35 -42.66
N GLU A 83 -69.35 29.79 -41.60
CA GLU A 83 -69.16 29.30 -40.23
C GLU A 83 -69.63 27.85 -40.04
N GLN A 84 -70.75 27.46 -40.67
CA GLN A 84 -71.21 26.07 -40.65
C GLN A 84 -70.22 25.16 -41.37
N MET A 85 -69.64 25.65 -42.47
CA MET A 85 -68.63 24.92 -43.21
C MET A 85 -67.31 24.77 -42.43
N ASP A 86 -66.87 25.81 -41.72
CA ASP A 86 -65.72 25.71 -40.81
C ASP A 86 -65.94 24.62 -39.76
N LYS A 87 -67.16 24.52 -39.19
CA LYS A 87 -67.51 23.47 -38.22
C LYS A 87 -67.49 22.07 -38.84
N LEU A 88 -67.92 21.91 -40.10
CA LEU A 88 -67.84 20.64 -40.83
C LEU A 88 -66.39 20.26 -41.11
N ILE A 89 -65.58 21.18 -41.64
CA ILE A 89 -64.15 20.96 -41.89
C ILE A 89 -63.44 20.58 -40.60
N ASP A 90 -63.69 21.33 -39.53
CA ASP A 90 -63.10 21.03 -38.24
C ASP A 90 -63.56 19.66 -37.73
N ALA A 91 -64.84 19.28 -37.88
CA ALA A 91 -65.32 17.96 -37.47
C ALA A 91 -64.65 16.80 -38.23
N VAL A 92 -64.18 17.06 -39.46
CA VAL A 92 -63.55 16.07 -40.33
C VAL A 92 -62.02 15.99 -40.15
N MET A 93 -61.38 17.08 -39.71
CA MET A 93 -59.94 17.04 -39.41
C MET A 93 -59.63 16.00 -38.32
N ASN A 94 -58.91 14.95 -38.71
CA ASN A 94 -58.43 13.92 -37.80
C ASN A 94 -57.31 14.47 -36.92
N ALA A 95 -57.41 14.25 -35.60
CA ALA A 95 -56.28 14.43 -34.70
C ALA A 95 -55.26 13.28 -34.89
N PRO A 96 -54.00 13.45 -34.42
CA PRO A 96 -53.11 12.31 -34.24
C PRO A 96 -53.79 11.21 -33.41
N GLY A 97 -53.38 9.96 -33.58
CA GLY A 97 -53.87 8.87 -32.74
C GLY A 97 -53.61 9.15 -31.25
N ILE A 98 -54.40 8.53 -30.37
CA ILE A 98 -54.29 8.76 -28.91
C ILE A 98 -52.85 8.51 -28.42
N GLY A 99 -52.16 7.50 -28.95
CA GLY A 99 -50.77 7.21 -28.63
C GLY A 99 -49.81 8.34 -29.02
N GLU A 100 -49.95 8.90 -30.23
CA GLU A 100 -49.16 10.03 -30.70
C GLU A 100 -49.47 11.31 -29.92
N LEU A 101 -50.75 11.56 -29.59
CA LEU A 101 -51.16 12.67 -28.73
C LEU A 101 -50.46 12.60 -27.36
N PHE A 102 -50.42 11.43 -26.73
CA PHE A 102 -49.67 11.22 -25.49
C PHE A 102 -48.17 11.46 -25.65
N GLN A 103 -47.55 11.00 -26.74
CA GLN A 103 -46.12 11.23 -26.97
C GLN A 103 -45.81 12.72 -27.17
N LEU A 104 -46.63 13.44 -27.92
CA LEU A 104 -46.50 14.89 -28.11
C LEU A 104 -46.66 15.62 -26.77
N TRP A 105 -47.65 15.23 -25.98
CA TRP A 105 -47.94 15.85 -24.69
C TRP A 105 -46.84 15.60 -23.66
N ARG A 106 -46.40 14.34 -23.49
CA ARG A 106 -45.27 13.96 -22.61
C ARG A 106 -43.96 14.65 -22.96
N ARG A 107 -43.74 14.95 -24.25
CA ARG A 107 -42.58 15.72 -24.74
C ARG A 107 -42.75 17.23 -24.63
N ARG A 108 -43.88 17.71 -24.09
CA ARG A 108 -44.27 19.12 -23.98
C ARG A 108 -44.31 19.86 -25.32
N LEU A 109 -44.66 19.15 -26.39
CA LEU A 109 -44.84 19.72 -27.73
C LEU A 109 -46.24 20.27 -27.96
N ILE A 110 -47.20 19.85 -27.12
CA ILE A 110 -48.57 20.38 -27.06
C ILE A 110 -48.93 20.69 -25.60
N THR A 111 -49.87 21.62 -25.40
CA THR A 111 -50.41 21.98 -24.08
C THR A 111 -51.54 21.05 -23.64
N ASP A 112 -51.93 21.13 -22.37
CA ASP A 112 -53.06 20.35 -21.82
C ASP A 112 -54.37 20.60 -22.60
N ALA A 113 -54.66 21.87 -22.92
CA ALA A 113 -55.81 22.23 -23.75
C ALA A 113 -55.75 21.66 -25.18
N GLN A 114 -54.55 21.56 -25.76
CA GLN A 114 -54.37 20.94 -27.08
C GLN A 114 -54.53 19.42 -27.01
N PHE A 115 -54.10 18.79 -25.91
CA PHE A 115 -54.32 17.38 -25.65
C PHE A 115 -55.82 17.06 -25.48
N GLU A 116 -56.52 17.80 -24.60
CA GLU A 116 -57.98 17.68 -24.42
C GLU A 116 -58.73 17.89 -25.73
N HIS A 117 -58.36 18.90 -26.53
CA HIS A 117 -58.92 19.10 -27.86
C HIS A 117 -58.70 17.88 -28.77
N GLY A 118 -57.51 17.28 -28.73
CA GLY A 118 -57.23 16.01 -29.42
C GLY A 118 -58.12 14.86 -28.95
N LEU A 119 -58.44 14.76 -27.65
CA LEU A 119 -59.37 13.78 -27.11
C LEU A 119 -60.80 14.01 -27.61
N ARG A 120 -61.25 15.27 -27.71
CA ARG A 120 -62.55 15.63 -28.30
C ARG A 120 -62.62 15.20 -29.77
N LYS A 121 -61.54 15.37 -30.54
CA LYS A 121 -61.44 14.89 -31.93
C LYS A 121 -61.45 13.37 -32.02
N ALA A 122 -60.87 12.67 -31.05
CA ALA A 122 -60.95 11.22 -30.91
C ALA A 122 -62.32 10.71 -30.44
N ARG A 123 -63.30 11.60 -30.22
CA ARG A 123 -64.67 11.31 -29.78
C ARG A 123 -64.72 10.59 -28.42
N LEU A 124 -63.75 10.85 -27.55
CA LEU A 124 -63.81 10.40 -26.16
C LEU A 124 -64.76 11.27 -25.36
N GLU A 125 -65.33 10.76 -24.28
CA GLU A 125 -66.20 11.55 -23.38
C GLU A 125 -65.36 12.43 -22.43
N ASP A 126 -65.90 13.56 -21.97
CA ASP A 126 -65.19 14.50 -21.06
C ASP A 126 -64.76 13.83 -19.75
N LEU A 127 -65.49 12.79 -19.31
CA LEU A 127 -65.20 12.06 -18.07
C LEU A 127 -63.83 11.34 -18.10
N TRP A 128 -63.27 11.10 -19.29
CA TRP A 128 -61.97 10.45 -19.45
C TRP A 128 -60.80 11.43 -19.44
N ASP A 129 -61.04 12.74 -19.49
CA ASP A 129 -59.98 13.73 -19.57
C ASP A 129 -59.07 13.66 -18.33
N GLY A 130 -59.65 13.60 -17.13
CA GLY A 130 -58.88 13.46 -15.88
C GLY A 130 -58.07 12.16 -15.79
N PRO A 131 -58.68 10.97 -15.96
CA PRO A 131 -57.95 9.70 -15.95
C PRO A 131 -56.86 9.60 -17.02
N LEU A 132 -57.12 10.05 -18.25
CA LEU A 132 -56.12 10.06 -19.31
C LEU A 132 -55.03 11.09 -19.04
N ALA A 133 -55.36 12.24 -18.44
CA ALA A 133 -54.38 13.21 -18.01
C ALA A 133 -53.42 12.64 -16.95
N GLY A 134 -53.93 11.81 -16.05
CA GLY A 134 -53.12 11.07 -15.06
C GLY A 134 -52.08 10.13 -15.68
N LEU A 135 -52.24 9.74 -16.96
CA LEU A 135 -51.24 8.94 -17.69
C LEU A 135 -50.14 9.79 -18.31
N HIS A 136 -50.11 11.12 -18.11
CA HIS A 136 -49.03 11.97 -18.59
C HIS A 136 -47.68 11.47 -18.07
N ASP A 137 -47.56 11.35 -16.75
CA ASP A 137 -46.31 10.98 -16.13
C ASP A 137 -46.10 9.47 -16.24
N THR A 138 -44.92 9.08 -16.74
CA THR A 138 -44.52 7.67 -16.71
C THR A 138 -44.05 7.35 -15.31
N LEU A 139 -44.80 6.52 -14.60
CA LEU A 139 -44.42 6.05 -13.27
C LEU A 139 -43.14 5.20 -13.38
N LEU A 140 -42.28 5.31 -12.38
CA LEU A 140 -41.14 4.40 -12.20
C LEU A 140 -41.67 3.00 -11.94
N SER A 141 -41.05 1.97 -12.51
CA SER A 141 -41.45 0.59 -12.20
C SER A 141 -41.34 0.30 -10.71
N SER A 142 -42.15 -0.62 -10.20
CA SER A 142 -42.08 -1.06 -8.80
C SER A 142 -40.69 -1.52 -8.35
N GLU A 143 -39.90 -2.10 -9.25
CA GLU A 143 -38.51 -2.51 -9.06
C GLU A 143 -37.58 -1.30 -8.93
N GLU A 144 -37.74 -0.29 -9.78
CA GLU A 144 -36.98 0.97 -9.68
C GLU A 144 -37.33 1.72 -8.39
N LEU A 145 -38.60 1.75 -8.00
CA LEU A 145 -39.04 2.35 -6.73
C LEU A 145 -38.40 1.65 -5.53
N ALA A 146 -38.35 0.31 -5.52
CA ALA A 146 -37.69 -0.46 -4.47
C ALA A 146 -36.18 -0.15 -4.39
N MET A 147 -35.50 -0.07 -5.53
CA MET A 147 -34.08 0.27 -5.59
C MET A 147 -33.80 1.72 -5.16
N LEU A 148 -34.63 2.68 -5.57
CA LEU A 148 -34.51 4.08 -5.15
C LEU A 148 -34.80 4.25 -3.66
N GLN A 149 -35.75 3.48 -3.10
CA GLN A 149 -36.02 3.45 -1.67
C GLN A 149 -34.80 2.90 -0.91
N GLN A 150 -34.19 1.82 -1.40
CA GLN A 150 -32.96 1.24 -0.84
C GLN A 150 -31.77 2.21 -0.86
N GLN A 151 -31.69 3.07 -1.87
CA GLN A 151 -30.67 4.11 -2.00
C GLN A 151 -31.02 5.41 -1.24
N GLY A 152 -32.22 5.51 -0.67
CA GLY A 152 -32.70 6.68 0.06
C GLY A 152 -33.15 7.86 -0.79
N PHE A 153 -33.40 7.66 -2.10
CA PHE A 153 -33.89 8.70 -3.01
C PHE A 153 -35.40 8.93 -2.92
N VAL A 154 -36.15 7.90 -2.52
CA VAL A 154 -37.58 8.00 -2.21
C VAL A 154 -37.82 7.40 -0.82
N ASP A 155 -38.79 7.95 -0.10
CA ASP A 155 -39.23 7.36 1.16
C ASP A 155 -40.23 6.21 0.92
N GLU A 156 -40.51 5.46 1.99
CA GLU A 156 -41.45 4.33 1.98
C GLU A 156 -42.85 4.75 1.52
N SER A 157 -43.34 5.90 1.97
CA SER A 157 -44.69 6.38 1.66
C SER A 157 -44.85 6.64 0.17
N ARG A 158 -43.87 7.28 -0.45
CA ARG A 158 -43.88 7.57 -1.89
C ARG A 158 -43.76 6.29 -2.72
N ALA A 159 -42.84 5.39 -2.35
CA ALA A 159 -42.66 4.12 -3.06
C ALA A 159 -43.95 3.27 -3.03
N ASN A 160 -44.63 3.20 -1.88
CA ASN A 160 -45.90 2.50 -1.73
C ASN A 160 -47.01 3.16 -2.57
N ALA A 161 -47.15 4.49 -2.52
CA ALA A 161 -48.17 5.21 -3.28
C ALA A 161 -48.02 5.05 -4.80
N GLU A 162 -46.79 5.21 -5.33
CA GLU A 162 -46.54 5.01 -6.77
C GLU A 162 -46.65 3.54 -7.19
N GLY A 163 -46.32 2.59 -6.30
CA GLY A 163 -46.52 1.16 -6.52
C GLY A 163 -48.01 0.77 -6.58
N GLU A 164 -48.85 1.36 -5.73
CA GLU A 164 -50.30 1.13 -5.73
C GLU A 164 -50.97 1.59 -7.02
N LEU A 165 -50.50 2.70 -7.60
CA LEU A 165 -50.93 3.15 -8.93
C LEU A 165 -50.61 2.14 -10.05
N GLN A 166 -49.64 1.24 -9.81
CA GLN A 166 -49.24 0.16 -10.73
C GLN A 166 -49.84 -1.20 -10.34
N GLY A 167 -50.72 -1.25 -9.34
CA GLY A 167 -51.32 -2.49 -8.86
C GLY A 167 -50.40 -3.33 -7.96
N VAL A 168 -49.31 -2.75 -7.44
CA VAL A 168 -48.45 -3.38 -6.43
C VAL A 168 -48.87 -2.89 -5.06
N THR A 169 -49.44 -3.79 -4.25
CA THR A 169 -49.79 -3.50 -2.85
C THR A 169 -48.56 -3.09 -2.04
N SER A 170 -48.73 -2.21 -1.05
CA SER A 170 -47.68 -1.82 -0.10
C SER A 170 -46.86 -3.01 0.45
N GLU A 171 -47.51 -4.13 0.84
CA GLU A 171 -46.81 -5.35 1.31
C GLU A 171 -45.84 -5.92 0.27
N ARG A 172 -46.31 -6.12 -0.97
CA ARG A 172 -45.47 -6.59 -2.09
C ARG A 172 -44.38 -5.59 -2.46
N GLN A 173 -44.63 -4.30 -2.29
CA GLN A 173 -43.62 -3.27 -2.52
C GLN A 173 -42.50 -3.37 -1.47
N GLN A 174 -42.83 -3.62 -0.21
CA GLN A 174 -41.83 -3.85 0.84
C GLN A 174 -41.03 -5.15 0.61
N LEU A 175 -41.66 -6.23 0.15
CA LEU A 175 -40.92 -7.44 -0.23
C LEU A 175 -39.92 -7.19 -1.38
N ARG A 176 -40.26 -6.32 -2.33
CA ARG A 176 -39.34 -5.91 -3.41
C ARG A 176 -38.21 -5.06 -2.88
N PHE A 177 -38.49 -4.14 -1.94
CA PHE A 177 -37.49 -3.34 -1.24
C PHE A 177 -36.48 -4.23 -0.51
N GLU A 178 -36.96 -5.17 0.31
CA GLU A 178 -36.11 -6.14 1.03
C GLU A 178 -35.27 -6.98 0.06
N ALA A 179 -35.84 -7.41 -1.07
CA ALA A 179 -35.14 -8.20 -2.08
C ALA A 179 -34.17 -7.39 -2.97
N SER A 180 -34.31 -6.06 -3.02
CA SER A 180 -33.47 -5.18 -3.86
C SER A 180 -32.15 -4.82 -3.17
N GLY A 181 -32.07 -4.96 -1.84
CA GLY A 181 -30.83 -4.80 -1.09
C GLY A 181 -29.86 -5.95 -1.32
N LEU A 182 -28.60 -5.63 -1.63
CA LEU A 182 -27.52 -6.61 -1.56
C LEU A 182 -26.89 -6.52 -0.17
N PRO A 183 -26.86 -7.62 0.62
CA PRO A 183 -26.13 -7.61 1.88
C PRO A 183 -24.62 -7.52 1.61
N PRO A 184 -23.79 -7.28 2.64
CA PRO A 184 -22.34 -7.34 2.48
C PRO A 184 -21.91 -8.66 1.83
N GLY A 185 -20.93 -8.60 0.91
CA GLY A 185 -20.36 -9.81 0.30
C GLY A 185 -19.84 -10.78 1.36
N ILE A 186 -19.85 -12.08 1.05
CA ILE A 186 -19.54 -13.16 2.02
C ILE A 186 -18.19 -12.94 2.71
N GLU A 187 -17.15 -12.51 1.99
CA GLU A 187 -15.83 -12.23 2.57
C GLU A 187 -15.88 -11.10 3.62
N THR A 188 -16.62 -10.02 3.33
CA THR A 188 -16.83 -8.93 4.29
C THR A 188 -17.64 -9.42 5.49
N ALA A 189 -18.70 -10.20 5.26
CA ALA A 189 -19.50 -10.79 6.32
C ALA A 189 -18.67 -11.76 7.20
N LEU A 190 -17.76 -12.55 6.61
CA LEU A 190 -16.82 -13.40 7.34
C LEU A 190 -15.84 -12.59 8.17
N GLN A 191 -15.34 -11.45 7.66
CA GLN A 191 -14.52 -10.54 8.46
C GLN A 191 -15.30 -9.93 9.63
N MET A 192 -16.58 -9.58 9.43
CA MET A 192 -17.46 -9.11 10.49
C MET A 192 -17.68 -10.19 11.56
N LEU A 193 -17.93 -11.43 11.13
CA LEU A 193 -18.09 -12.59 12.00
C LEU A 193 -16.81 -12.87 12.81
N ARG A 194 -15.64 -12.89 12.15
CA ARG A 194 -14.32 -13.04 12.80
C ARG A 194 -14.06 -12.02 13.89
N ARG A 195 -14.51 -10.78 13.67
CA ARG A 195 -14.36 -9.66 14.61
C ARG A 195 -15.48 -9.59 15.64
N SER A 196 -16.40 -10.55 15.64
CA SER A 196 -17.60 -10.57 16.51
C SER A 196 -18.47 -9.30 16.37
N ILE A 197 -18.47 -8.68 15.19
CA ILE A 197 -19.37 -7.56 14.85
C ILE A 197 -20.78 -8.09 14.59
N ILE A 198 -20.88 -9.30 14.03
CA ILE A 198 -22.11 -10.06 13.83
C ILE A 198 -21.95 -11.46 14.42
N ASP A 199 -23.06 -12.12 14.73
CA ASP A 199 -23.08 -13.52 15.15
C ASP A 199 -23.32 -14.48 13.97
N GLY A 200 -23.30 -15.79 14.26
CA GLY A 200 -23.52 -16.82 13.24
C GLY A 200 -24.93 -16.80 12.64
N GLY A 201 -25.95 -16.37 13.40
CA GLY A 201 -27.32 -16.25 12.90
C GLY A 201 -27.45 -15.12 11.87
N THR A 202 -26.86 -13.96 12.17
CA THR A 202 -26.79 -12.80 11.29
C THR A 202 -25.98 -13.11 10.03
N PHE A 203 -24.86 -13.85 10.17
CA PHE A 203 -24.10 -14.34 9.01
C PHE A 203 -24.93 -15.26 8.11
N ALA A 204 -25.67 -16.21 8.69
CA ALA A 204 -26.57 -17.10 7.95
C ALA A 204 -27.70 -16.34 7.23
N GLN A 205 -28.20 -15.27 7.83
CA GLN A 205 -29.17 -14.38 7.20
C GLN A 205 -28.57 -13.63 6.00
N ILE A 206 -27.36 -13.07 6.14
CA ILE A 206 -26.63 -12.45 5.02
C ILE A 206 -26.43 -13.43 3.85
N VAL A 207 -26.08 -14.68 4.13
CA VAL A 207 -25.95 -15.72 3.08
C VAL A 207 -27.28 -16.01 2.40
N ARG A 208 -28.39 -15.99 3.15
CA ARG A 208 -29.75 -16.24 2.64
C ARG A 208 -30.26 -15.09 1.78
N GLU A 209 -30.01 -13.85 2.19
CA GLU A 209 -30.38 -12.63 1.46
C GLU A 209 -29.48 -12.43 0.23
N GLY A 210 -28.23 -12.89 0.28
CA GLY A 210 -27.33 -12.88 -0.86
C GLY A 210 -27.66 -13.94 -1.92
N HIS A 211 -27.01 -13.84 -3.08
CA HIS A 211 -27.15 -14.82 -4.17
C HIS A 211 -26.33 -16.12 -3.94
N THR A 212 -26.15 -16.53 -2.69
CA THR A 212 -25.37 -17.72 -2.31
C THR A 212 -26.31 -18.85 -1.94
N LYS A 213 -25.99 -20.07 -2.37
CA LYS A 213 -26.82 -21.24 -2.00
C LYS A 213 -26.69 -21.50 -0.49
N THR A 214 -27.80 -21.45 0.23
CA THR A 214 -27.90 -21.62 1.69
C THR A 214 -27.38 -22.97 2.21
N LYS A 215 -27.29 -23.98 1.36
CA LYS A 215 -26.70 -25.28 1.73
C LYS A 215 -25.19 -25.23 2.05
N TYR A 216 -24.53 -24.11 1.76
CA TYR A 216 -23.10 -23.90 2.06
C TYR A 216 -22.88 -23.00 3.28
N THR A 217 -23.94 -22.58 3.99
CA THR A 217 -23.82 -21.62 5.09
C THR A 217 -22.91 -22.13 6.19
N ASP A 218 -23.02 -23.41 6.56
CA ASP A 218 -22.23 -23.99 7.65
C ASP A 218 -20.75 -24.15 7.24
N GLU A 219 -20.46 -24.55 6.00
CA GLU A 219 -19.10 -24.64 5.46
C GLU A 219 -18.46 -23.26 5.31
N LEU A 220 -19.22 -22.25 4.86
CA LEU A 220 -18.73 -20.87 4.79
C LEU A 220 -18.43 -20.34 6.19
N ALA A 221 -19.28 -20.63 7.19
CA ALA A 221 -19.05 -20.20 8.57
C ALA A 221 -17.77 -20.80 9.17
N GLN A 222 -17.37 -22.01 8.75
CA GLN A 222 -16.09 -22.61 9.16
C GLN A 222 -14.87 -21.82 8.66
N LEU A 223 -15.01 -21.07 7.55
CA LEU A 223 -13.95 -20.19 7.06
C LEU A 223 -13.69 -19.00 7.99
N LYS A 224 -14.48 -18.79 9.06
CA LYS A 224 -14.17 -17.78 10.06
C LYS A 224 -12.79 -18.02 10.68
N ASP A 225 -12.38 -19.26 10.89
CA ASP A 225 -11.12 -19.56 11.56
C ASP A 225 -9.98 -19.43 10.56
N VAL A 226 -9.11 -18.42 10.77
CA VAL A 226 -7.98 -18.16 9.88
C VAL A 226 -6.94 -19.26 10.06
N VAL A 227 -6.69 -20.01 8.99
CA VAL A 227 -5.61 -20.98 8.95
C VAL A 227 -4.27 -20.25 8.91
N LEU A 228 -3.34 -20.61 9.79
CA LEU A 228 -2.00 -20.04 9.77
C LEU A 228 -1.28 -20.42 8.46
N PRO A 229 -0.43 -19.56 7.89
CA PRO A 229 0.42 -19.96 6.77
C PRO A 229 1.26 -21.19 7.11
N ALA A 230 1.53 -22.06 6.13
CA ALA A 230 2.36 -23.26 6.30
C ALA A 230 3.71 -22.98 7.01
N LEU A 231 4.35 -21.87 6.66
CA LEU A 231 5.61 -21.45 7.27
C LEU A 231 5.51 -21.24 8.79
N ASN A 232 4.37 -20.75 9.29
CA ASN A 232 4.19 -20.54 10.74
C ASN A 232 4.12 -21.88 11.49
N TYR A 233 3.53 -22.91 10.88
CA TYR A 233 3.56 -24.27 11.42
C TYR A 233 4.99 -24.82 11.43
N VAL A 234 5.76 -24.61 10.35
CA VAL A 234 7.17 -24.99 10.28
C VAL A 234 8.01 -24.28 11.35
N GLU A 235 7.83 -22.98 11.56
CA GLU A 235 8.51 -22.24 12.63
C GLU A 235 8.11 -22.74 14.01
N GLY A 236 6.83 -23.04 14.23
CA GLY A 236 6.35 -23.65 15.46
C GLY A 236 7.07 -24.97 15.75
N HIS A 237 7.27 -25.80 14.71
CA HIS A 237 7.98 -27.06 14.84
C HIS A 237 9.49 -26.88 15.08
N LEU A 238 10.15 -25.99 14.33
CA LEU A 238 11.56 -25.61 14.53
C LEU A 238 11.82 -25.12 15.96
N ARG A 239 10.83 -24.43 16.56
CA ARG A 239 10.89 -23.91 17.93
C ARG A 239 10.44 -24.90 19.00
N ALA A 240 10.08 -26.12 18.60
CA ALA A 240 9.51 -27.15 19.46
C ALA A 240 8.26 -26.68 20.23
N TRP A 241 7.46 -25.79 19.64
CA TRP A 241 6.15 -25.37 20.15
C TRP A 241 5.04 -26.33 19.73
N ILE A 242 5.22 -26.99 18.57
CA ILE A 242 4.33 -28.03 18.06
C ILE A 242 5.14 -29.25 17.60
N THR A 243 4.49 -30.40 17.59
CA THR A 243 5.01 -31.65 17.05
C THR A 243 5.06 -31.64 15.52
N GLU A 244 5.81 -32.57 14.94
CA GLU A 244 5.84 -32.77 13.49
C GLU A 244 4.45 -33.14 12.93
N GLY A 245 3.69 -33.94 13.67
CA GLY A 245 2.32 -34.30 13.31
C GLY A 245 1.39 -33.09 13.26
N GLU A 246 1.49 -32.18 14.23
CA GLU A 246 0.75 -30.90 14.22
C GLU A 246 1.20 -29.97 13.10
N MET A 247 2.50 -29.93 12.79
CA MET A 247 3.01 -29.18 11.64
C MET A 247 2.40 -29.70 10.34
N ASN A 248 2.41 -31.01 10.12
CA ASN A 248 1.86 -31.63 8.92
C ASN A 248 0.34 -31.46 8.82
N ALA A 249 -0.39 -31.62 9.94
CA ALA A 249 -1.83 -31.38 10.00
C ALA A 249 -2.20 -29.92 9.69
N GLY A 250 -1.45 -28.96 10.25
CA GLY A 250 -1.63 -27.54 9.94
C GLY A 250 -1.27 -27.18 8.50
N GLY A 251 -0.19 -27.76 7.96
CA GLY A 251 0.20 -27.63 6.56
C GLY A 251 -0.88 -28.11 5.60
N ALA A 252 -1.54 -29.24 5.90
CA ALA A 252 -2.61 -29.79 5.10
C ALA A 252 -3.82 -28.83 4.97
N LEU A 253 -4.12 -28.04 6.01
CA LEU A 253 -5.17 -27.00 5.95
C LEU A 253 -4.86 -25.90 4.92
N THR A 254 -3.59 -25.75 4.52
CA THR A 254 -3.14 -24.82 3.48
C THR A 254 -2.80 -25.52 2.15
N GLY A 255 -3.13 -26.81 2.02
CA GLY A 255 -2.91 -27.60 0.81
C GLY A 255 -1.49 -28.18 0.64
N HIS A 256 -0.66 -28.20 1.69
CA HIS A 256 0.69 -28.77 1.63
C HIS A 256 0.70 -30.26 1.99
N THR A 257 1.53 -31.05 1.30
CA THR A 257 1.81 -32.45 1.67
C THR A 257 2.88 -32.53 2.77
N PRO A 258 2.99 -33.65 3.52
CA PRO A 258 4.05 -33.84 4.51
C PRO A 258 5.47 -33.64 3.93
N GLU A 259 5.72 -34.07 2.70
CA GLU A 259 7.02 -33.91 2.02
C GLU A 259 7.33 -32.44 1.72
N GLN A 260 6.32 -31.64 1.37
CA GLN A 260 6.48 -30.20 1.18
C GLN A 260 6.75 -29.49 2.50
N MET A 261 6.11 -29.93 3.59
CA MET A 261 6.34 -29.39 4.93
C MET A 261 7.74 -29.71 5.44
N ASP A 262 8.23 -30.94 5.24
CA ASP A 262 9.61 -31.33 5.53
C ASP A 262 10.63 -30.53 4.70
N LEU A 263 10.35 -30.29 3.41
CA LEU A 263 11.19 -29.42 2.59
C LEU A 263 11.24 -27.98 3.12
N LEU A 264 10.09 -27.40 3.50
CA LEU A 264 10.05 -26.08 4.13
C LEU A 264 10.82 -26.05 5.45
N PHE A 265 10.70 -27.09 6.28
CA PHE A 265 11.49 -27.24 7.50
C PHE A 265 12.99 -27.22 7.22
N LYS A 266 13.45 -27.96 6.22
CA LYS A 266 14.86 -28.00 5.80
C LYS A 266 15.35 -26.65 5.26
N ILE A 267 14.52 -25.94 4.51
CA ILE A 267 14.85 -24.62 3.93
C ILE A 267 14.92 -23.54 5.01
N HIS A 268 13.95 -23.51 5.93
CA HIS A 268 13.82 -22.43 6.91
C HIS A 268 14.58 -22.67 8.22
N GLY A 269 14.85 -23.94 8.55
CA GLY A 269 15.73 -24.27 9.66
C GLY A 269 17.17 -23.85 9.35
N ARG A 270 17.81 -23.14 10.28
CA ARG A 270 19.16 -22.63 10.08
C ARG A 270 20.20 -23.65 10.54
N PRO A 271 21.20 -23.99 9.72
CA PRO A 271 22.39 -24.62 10.26
C PRO A 271 23.17 -23.60 11.10
N ILE A 272 24.03 -24.08 12.00
CA ILE A 272 25.09 -23.22 12.56
C ILE A 272 26.12 -22.91 11.46
N SER A 273 26.93 -21.86 11.64
CA SER A 273 27.90 -21.49 10.60
C SER A 273 28.93 -22.60 10.36
N PHE A 274 29.55 -22.65 9.18
CA PHE A 274 30.57 -23.65 8.86
C PHE A 274 31.70 -23.68 9.91
N HIS A 275 32.10 -22.49 10.40
CA HIS A 275 33.14 -22.34 11.40
C HIS A 275 32.69 -22.89 12.76
N GLN A 276 31.43 -22.63 13.14
CA GLN A 276 30.84 -23.22 14.34
C GLN A 276 30.76 -24.74 14.22
N THR A 277 30.31 -25.29 13.09
CA THR A 277 30.29 -26.74 12.85
C THR A 277 31.68 -27.36 13.04
N TRP A 278 32.71 -26.77 12.42
CA TRP A 278 34.09 -27.22 12.56
C TRP A 278 34.56 -27.19 14.02
N ILE A 279 34.38 -26.07 14.71
CA ILE A 279 34.78 -25.95 16.13
C ILE A 279 34.01 -26.93 17.00
N GLY A 280 32.71 -27.09 16.79
CA GLY A 280 31.87 -28.03 17.52
C GLY A 280 32.39 -29.46 17.39
N LEU A 281 32.74 -29.89 16.17
CA LEU A 281 33.35 -31.19 15.91
C LEU A 281 34.71 -31.34 16.61
N GLN A 282 35.58 -30.33 16.53
CA GLN A 282 36.89 -30.34 17.20
C GLN A 282 36.76 -30.45 18.72
N ARG A 283 35.70 -29.87 19.30
CA ARG A 283 35.38 -29.92 20.74
C ARG A 283 34.60 -31.17 21.15
N GLY A 284 34.53 -32.19 20.29
CA GLY A 284 33.90 -33.49 20.59
C GLY A 284 32.39 -33.51 20.43
N GLY A 285 31.78 -32.46 19.87
CA GLY A 285 30.39 -32.49 19.47
C GLY A 285 30.17 -33.43 18.28
N THR A 286 28.96 -33.91 18.12
CA THR A 286 28.54 -34.80 17.03
C THR A 286 27.35 -34.21 16.30
N LEU A 287 27.34 -34.30 14.96
CA LEU A 287 26.15 -33.98 14.18
C LEU A 287 25.08 -35.02 14.49
N ASP A 288 23.86 -34.57 14.77
CA ASP A 288 22.76 -35.42 15.22
C ASP A 288 23.07 -36.19 16.53
N GLY A 289 23.91 -35.58 17.38
CA GLY A 289 24.30 -36.12 18.67
C GLY A 289 23.18 -36.08 19.72
N PRO A 290 23.34 -36.82 20.83
CA PRO A 290 22.38 -36.82 21.92
C PRO A 290 22.20 -35.42 22.50
N ILE A 291 20.94 -35.04 22.74
CA ILE A 291 20.58 -33.74 23.34
C ILE A 291 20.33 -33.80 24.85
N GLY A 292 20.34 -35.00 25.44
CA GLY A 292 20.08 -35.21 26.86
C GLY A 292 21.10 -34.56 27.79
N ASP A 293 22.35 -34.42 27.32
CA ASP A 293 23.45 -33.79 28.06
C ASP A 293 23.51 -32.26 27.87
N ILE A 294 22.62 -31.68 27.05
CA ILE A 294 22.56 -30.24 26.83
C ILE A 294 21.81 -29.62 27.98
N HIS A 295 22.42 -28.63 28.64
CA HIS A 295 21.77 -27.92 29.74
C HIS A 295 20.38 -27.38 29.30
N PRO A 296 19.30 -27.60 30.08
CA PRO A 296 17.94 -27.31 29.63
C PRO A 296 17.72 -25.88 29.13
N ALA A 297 18.33 -24.89 29.78
CA ALA A 297 18.23 -23.49 29.36
C ALA A 297 18.93 -23.21 28.00
N PHE A 298 20.05 -23.89 27.73
CA PHE A 298 20.76 -23.76 26.45
C PHE A 298 19.96 -24.43 25.33
N LEU A 299 19.41 -25.63 25.58
CA LEU A 299 18.53 -26.33 24.65
C LEU A 299 17.27 -25.52 24.31
N ALA A 300 16.66 -24.87 25.31
CA ALA A 300 15.52 -23.98 25.11
C ALA A 300 15.88 -22.77 24.23
N SER A 301 17.08 -22.20 24.40
CA SER A 301 17.59 -21.12 23.55
C SER A 301 17.82 -21.57 22.10
N LEU A 302 18.40 -22.76 21.90
CA LEU A 302 18.62 -23.35 20.58
C LEU A 302 17.30 -23.58 19.82
N ARG A 303 16.30 -24.16 20.51
CA ARG A 303 14.95 -24.35 19.95
C ARG A 303 14.35 -23.01 19.50
N ARG A 304 14.40 -21.99 20.36
CA ARG A 304 13.86 -20.65 20.03
C ARG A 304 14.63 -19.93 18.91
N SER A 305 15.85 -20.35 18.60
CA SER A 305 16.74 -19.71 17.61
C SER A 305 16.60 -20.26 16.19
N ASN A 306 15.58 -21.10 15.92
CA ASN A 306 15.34 -21.77 14.64
C ASN A 306 16.56 -22.58 14.14
N VAL A 307 17.47 -22.97 15.05
CA VAL A 307 18.57 -23.87 14.71
C VAL A 307 17.98 -25.27 14.51
N GLN A 308 18.40 -25.99 13.48
CA GLN A 308 17.90 -27.35 13.26
C GLN A 308 18.41 -28.30 14.36
N PRO A 309 17.58 -29.25 14.84
CA PRO A 309 17.97 -30.20 15.89
C PRO A 309 19.30 -30.94 15.66
N PRO A 310 19.67 -31.37 14.43
CA PRO A 310 20.95 -32.05 14.20
C PRO A 310 22.19 -31.23 14.62
N PHE A 311 22.10 -29.90 14.71
CA PHE A 311 23.22 -29.03 15.09
C PHE A 311 23.27 -28.70 16.59
N TYR A 312 22.32 -29.16 17.40
CA TYR A 312 22.25 -28.78 18.82
C TYR A 312 23.46 -29.24 19.62
N ASN A 313 23.90 -30.49 19.42
CA ASN A 313 25.06 -31.03 20.12
C ASN A 313 26.36 -30.32 19.72
N LEU A 314 26.52 -29.98 18.44
CA LEU A 314 27.64 -29.17 17.95
C LEU A 314 27.67 -27.76 18.55
N ALA A 315 26.51 -27.11 18.65
CA ALA A 315 26.40 -25.79 19.30
C ALA A 315 26.71 -25.88 20.80
N TRP A 316 26.26 -26.94 21.48
CA TRP A 316 26.56 -27.18 22.89
C TRP A 316 28.05 -27.42 23.16
N ALA A 317 28.76 -28.11 22.25
CA ALA A 317 30.20 -28.30 22.35
C ALA A 317 30.98 -26.96 22.32
N GLN A 318 30.36 -25.89 21.79
CA GLN A 318 30.94 -24.55 21.70
C GLN A 318 30.64 -23.62 22.88
N ARG A 319 29.89 -24.08 23.90
CA ARG A 319 29.38 -23.26 25.01
C ARG A 319 30.44 -22.46 25.79
N TYR A 320 31.70 -22.88 25.77
CA TYR A 320 32.79 -22.20 26.47
C TYR A 320 33.51 -21.23 25.54
N ASN A 321 33.75 -20.03 26.07
CA ASN A 321 34.68 -19.08 25.48
C ASN A 321 36.10 -19.46 25.92
N TYR A 322 37.03 -19.45 24.98
CA TYR A 322 38.44 -19.63 25.26
C TYR A 322 39.14 -18.27 25.33
N PRO A 323 40.28 -18.15 26.05
CA PRO A 323 40.99 -16.89 26.14
C PRO A 323 41.49 -16.42 24.78
N SER A 324 41.53 -15.11 24.55
CA SER A 324 42.08 -14.56 23.31
C SER A 324 43.55 -14.96 23.11
N ALA A 325 44.02 -14.92 21.85
CA ALA A 325 45.41 -15.27 21.51
C ALA A 325 46.46 -14.50 22.34
N PHE A 326 46.19 -13.26 22.74
CA PHE A 326 47.08 -12.47 23.60
C PHE A 326 47.15 -13.00 25.03
N VAL A 327 46.00 -13.39 25.60
CA VAL A 327 45.94 -13.98 26.94
C VAL A 327 46.58 -15.37 26.93
N LEU A 328 46.30 -16.20 25.93
CA LEU A 328 46.95 -17.50 25.75
C LEU A 328 48.47 -17.36 25.64
N ARG A 329 48.94 -16.40 24.84
CA ARG A 329 50.37 -16.10 24.74
C ARG A 329 50.97 -15.76 26.10
N ALA A 330 50.34 -14.86 26.85
CA ALA A 330 50.83 -14.44 28.17
C ALA A 330 50.91 -15.62 29.15
N LEU A 331 49.83 -16.41 29.26
CA LEU A 331 49.77 -17.62 30.09
C LEU A 331 50.80 -18.69 29.68
N THR A 332 51.06 -18.82 28.38
CA THR A 332 52.09 -19.76 27.88
C THR A 332 53.49 -19.27 28.23
N GLN A 333 53.74 -17.96 28.10
CA GLN A 333 55.05 -17.35 28.37
C GLN A 333 55.38 -17.28 29.87
N SER A 334 54.38 -17.12 30.75
CA SER A 334 54.55 -17.24 32.20
C SER A 334 54.75 -18.69 32.65
N GLY A 335 54.35 -19.67 31.81
CA GLY A 335 54.42 -21.09 32.11
C GLY A 335 53.17 -21.63 32.82
N ASP A 336 52.10 -20.83 32.92
CA ASP A 336 50.80 -21.28 33.42
C ASP A 336 50.13 -22.28 32.46
N LEU A 337 50.50 -22.23 31.17
CA LEU A 337 50.14 -23.23 30.16
C LEU A 337 51.38 -23.84 29.52
N THR A 338 51.35 -25.17 29.34
CA THR A 338 52.34 -25.91 28.55
C THR A 338 52.12 -25.72 27.06
N GLU A 339 53.14 -25.97 26.23
CA GLU A 339 53.03 -25.95 24.76
C GLU A 339 51.86 -26.81 24.26
N ALA A 340 51.72 -28.03 24.78
CA ALA A 340 50.65 -28.96 24.39
C ALA A 340 49.25 -28.45 24.78
N GLN A 341 49.09 -27.87 25.97
CA GLN A 341 47.83 -27.26 26.39
C GLN A 341 47.47 -26.06 25.51
N THR A 342 48.45 -25.23 25.17
CA THR A 342 48.26 -24.07 24.29
C THR A 342 47.87 -24.51 22.89
N GLU A 343 48.52 -25.54 22.32
CA GLU A 343 48.15 -26.07 21.02
C GLU A 343 46.71 -26.62 21.02
N GLU A 344 46.32 -27.37 22.06
CA GLU A 344 44.96 -27.93 22.18
C GLU A 344 43.90 -26.82 22.30
N ILE A 345 44.18 -25.74 23.04
CA ILE A 345 43.26 -24.58 23.09
C ILE A 345 43.18 -23.89 21.71
N LEU A 346 44.30 -23.69 21.03
CA LEU A 346 44.31 -23.09 19.68
C LEU A 346 43.56 -23.95 18.67
N LYS A 347 43.60 -25.29 18.80
CA LYS A 347 42.73 -26.21 18.05
C LYS A 347 41.25 -25.93 18.31
N PHE A 348 40.85 -25.71 19.56
CA PHE A 348 39.47 -25.36 19.91
C PHE A 348 39.06 -23.95 19.49
N GLU A 349 40.01 -23.07 19.21
CA GLU A 349 39.79 -21.74 18.58
C GLU A 349 39.77 -21.82 17.05
N GLY A 350 39.92 -23.01 16.46
CA GLY A 350 39.86 -23.21 15.01
C GLY A 350 41.12 -22.80 14.26
N TRP A 351 42.27 -22.69 14.93
CA TRP A 351 43.54 -22.43 14.25
C TRP A 351 43.94 -23.63 13.38
N GLU A 352 44.55 -23.31 12.23
CA GLU A 352 45.08 -24.31 11.30
C GLU A 352 46.16 -25.16 12.02
N PRO A 353 46.19 -26.49 11.82
CA PRO A 353 47.09 -27.41 12.54
C PRO A 353 48.59 -27.03 12.54
N THR A 354 49.15 -26.62 11.41
CA THR A 354 50.57 -26.23 11.35
C THR A 354 50.85 -24.91 12.06
N LEU A 355 49.92 -23.94 11.95
CA LEU A 355 50.04 -22.64 12.62
C LEU A 355 49.90 -22.76 14.13
N ARG A 356 48.94 -23.55 14.64
CA ARG A 356 48.78 -23.71 16.09
C ARG A 356 50.01 -24.33 16.74
N ALA A 357 50.61 -25.36 16.15
CA ALA A 357 51.80 -26.01 16.67
C ALA A 357 53.00 -25.03 16.66
N THR A 358 53.17 -24.31 15.55
CA THR A 358 54.23 -23.29 15.41
C THR A 358 54.09 -22.17 16.43
N VAL A 359 52.87 -21.67 16.64
CA VAL A 359 52.58 -20.57 17.56
C VAL A 359 52.70 -21.01 19.01
N ALA A 360 52.16 -22.18 19.37
CA ALA A 360 52.29 -22.74 20.72
C ALA A 360 53.76 -22.92 21.10
N LYS A 361 54.56 -23.53 20.21
CA LYS A 361 56.01 -23.68 20.39
C LYS A 361 56.72 -22.34 20.53
N LYS A 362 56.39 -21.36 19.69
CA LYS A 362 56.98 -20.01 19.76
C LYS A 362 56.65 -19.31 21.08
N TRP A 363 55.42 -19.44 21.58
CA TRP A 363 55.03 -18.83 22.85
C TRP A 363 55.67 -19.54 24.05
N ALA A 364 55.77 -20.88 24.03
CA ALA A 364 56.41 -21.66 25.07
C ALA A 364 57.93 -21.42 25.15
N THR A 365 58.60 -21.27 24.01
CA THR A 365 60.05 -20.97 23.94
C THR A 365 60.38 -19.51 24.23
N ALA A 366 59.43 -18.58 24.05
CA ALA A 366 59.60 -17.19 24.46
C ALA A 366 59.58 -16.99 25.99
N LYS A 367 59.36 -18.08 26.74
CA LYS A 367 59.58 -18.15 28.19
C LYS A 367 61.01 -17.69 28.49
N GLY A 368 61.11 -16.65 29.29
CA GLY A 368 62.39 -16.12 29.75
C GLY A 368 62.85 -14.86 29.04
N ALA A 369 62.24 -14.37 27.95
CA ALA A 369 62.67 -13.08 27.38
C ALA A 369 62.53 -11.91 28.37
N ALA A 370 61.42 -11.87 29.13
CA ALA A 370 61.20 -10.85 30.16
C ALA A 370 62.08 -11.05 31.40
N ALA A 371 62.22 -12.29 31.87
CA ALA A 371 63.10 -12.60 33.00
C ALA A 371 64.58 -12.34 32.65
N LYS A 372 64.99 -12.67 31.43
CA LYS A 372 66.30 -12.39 30.85
C LYS A 372 66.56 -10.88 30.79
N GLU A 373 65.59 -10.07 30.37
CA GLU A 373 65.74 -8.61 30.35
C GLU A 373 65.79 -8.03 31.77
N ALA A 374 65.02 -8.56 32.72
CA ALA A 374 65.09 -8.15 34.13
C ALA A 374 66.45 -8.48 34.75
N SER A 375 66.93 -9.72 34.59
CA SER A 375 68.26 -10.13 35.05
C SER A 375 69.38 -9.36 34.33
N ALA A 376 69.21 -9.02 33.06
CA ALA A 376 70.14 -8.15 32.34
C ALA A 376 70.15 -6.74 32.94
N SER A 377 68.99 -6.18 33.27
CA SER A 377 68.89 -4.89 33.95
C SER A 377 69.59 -4.92 35.31
N ASP A 378 69.43 -5.98 36.09
CA ASP A 378 70.11 -6.15 37.39
C ASP A 378 71.63 -6.23 37.23
N LEU A 379 72.12 -7.00 36.25
CA LEU A 379 73.55 -7.07 35.93
C LEU A 379 74.12 -5.72 35.49
N LEU A 380 73.40 -4.99 34.65
CA LEU A 380 73.79 -3.64 34.23
C LEU A 380 73.79 -2.65 35.40
N ALA A 381 72.84 -2.78 36.35
CA ALA A 381 72.82 -1.95 37.56
C ALA A 381 74.00 -2.27 38.50
N LEU A 382 74.38 -3.55 38.64
CA LEU A 382 75.58 -3.94 39.39
C LEU A 382 76.86 -3.38 38.76
N TYR A 383 76.96 -3.42 37.42
CA TYR A 383 78.05 -2.77 36.71
C TYR A 383 78.06 -1.26 36.99
N ASP A 384 76.91 -0.59 36.87
CA ASP A 384 76.78 0.86 37.06
C ASP A 384 77.11 1.32 38.49
N GLY A 385 76.80 0.49 39.49
CA GLY A 385 77.18 0.71 40.89
C GLY A 385 78.61 0.31 41.24
N GLU A 386 79.44 -0.02 40.24
CA GLU A 386 80.83 -0.52 40.41
C GLU A 386 80.92 -1.77 41.31
N LYS A 387 79.85 -2.57 41.35
CA LYS A 387 79.77 -3.83 42.10
C LYS A 387 80.13 -5.06 41.25
N ALA A 388 80.23 -4.88 39.94
CA ALA A 388 80.70 -5.88 39.00
C ALA A 388 81.67 -5.24 37.99
N THR A 389 82.66 -6.00 37.56
CA THR A 389 83.57 -5.60 36.49
C THR A 389 82.92 -5.72 35.11
N ARG A 390 83.51 -5.08 34.10
CA ARG A 390 83.07 -5.19 32.70
C ARG A 390 83.06 -6.64 32.22
N ALA A 391 84.11 -7.40 32.56
CA ALA A 391 84.24 -8.79 32.18
C ALA A 391 83.15 -9.66 32.81
N GLU A 392 82.91 -9.52 34.13
CA GLU A 392 81.86 -10.25 34.83
C GLU A 392 80.46 -9.95 34.28
N THR A 393 80.19 -8.68 33.93
CA THR A 393 78.90 -8.27 33.39
C THR A 393 78.67 -8.81 31.98
N LEU A 394 79.71 -8.79 31.11
CA LEU A 394 79.65 -9.44 29.80
C LEU A 394 79.39 -10.94 29.93
N THR A 395 80.14 -11.63 30.79
CA THR A 395 79.94 -13.06 31.05
C THR A 395 78.54 -13.35 31.58
N GLY A 396 78.01 -12.51 32.48
CA GLY A 396 76.64 -12.64 33.00
C GLY A 396 75.57 -12.45 31.92
N LEU A 397 75.71 -11.43 31.05
CA LEU A 397 74.78 -11.18 29.94
C LEU A 397 74.85 -12.30 28.88
N GLU A 398 76.04 -12.81 28.58
CA GLU A 398 76.23 -13.96 27.69
C GLU A 398 75.63 -15.24 28.29
N ALA A 399 75.77 -15.45 29.61
CA ALA A 399 75.15 -16.57 30.33
C ALA A 399 73.62 -16.48 30.34
N LEU A 400 73.05 -15.27 30.32
CA LEU A 400 71.62 -15.03 30.07
C LEU A 400 71.22 -15.24 28.59
N GLY A 401 72.19 -15.49 27.71
CA GLY A 401 72.02 -15.82 26.30
C GLY A 401 71.98 -14.61 25.37
N TYR A 402 72.45 -13.43 25.78
CA TYR A 402 72.63 -12.31 24.85
C TYR A 402 73.85 -12.59 23.95
N PRO A 403 73.77 -12.39 22.63
CA PRO A 403 74.94 -12.43 21.75
C PRO A 403 76.02 -11.46 22.23
N ALA A 404 77.29 -11.84 22.11
CA ALA A 404 78.43 -11.05 22.62
C ALA A 404 78.43 -9.58 22.12
N ASN A 405 78.05 -9.36 20.87
CA ASN A 405 77.91 -8.01 20.29
C ASN A 405 76.77 -7.20 20.93
N GLU A 406 75.64 -7.84 21.25
CA GLU A 406 74.52 -7.17 21.92
C GLU A 406 74.85 -6.86 23.38
N ALA A 407 75.47 -7.79 24.11
CA ALA A 407 75.95 -7.58 25.47
C ALA A 407 76.96 -6.42 25.54
N ALA A 408 77.91 -6.37 24.59
CA ALA A 408 78.87 -5.28 24.46
C ALA A 408 78.20 -3.93 24.15
N ALA A 409 77.17 -3.90 23.29
CA ALA A 409 76.44 -2.68 22.96
C ALA A 409 75.64 -2.13 24.16
N LYS A 410 75.01 -3.00 24.96
CA LYS A 410 74.32 -2.59 26.20
C LYS A 410 75.29 -1.96 27.20
N LEU A 411 76.47 -2.55 27.40
CA LEU A 411 77.50 -1.97 28.27
C LEU A 411 78.11 -0.68 27.72
N ALA A 412 78.39 -0.59 26.43
CA ALA A 412 78.90 0.62 25.80
C ALA A 412 77.93 1.80 25.97
N THR A 413 76.61 1.54 25.90
CA THR A 413 75.57 2.53 26.19
C THR A 413 75.65 3.03 27.63
N LEU A 414 75.89 2.13 28.58
CA LEU A 414 76.02 2.47 30.00
C LEU A 414 77.33 3.23 30.30
N ASP A 415 78.46 2.84 29.69
CA ASP A 415 79.72 3.57 29.76
C ASP A 415 79.58 5.00 29.22
N ALA A 416 78.90 5.17 28.08
CA ALA A 416 78.63 6.49 27.51
C ALA A 416 77.76 7.35 28.45
N ARG A 417 76.79 6.74 29.14
CA ARG A 417 76.00 7.43 30.19
C ARG A 417 76.87 7.86 31.37
N ARG A 418 77.77 7.00 31.85
CA ARG A 418 78.72 7.34 32.94
C ARG A 418 79.62 8.51 32.58
N VAL A 419 80.23 8.48 31.40
CA VAL A 419 81.06 9.59 30.89
C VAL A 419 80.24 10.88 30.81
N THR A 420 79.00 10.78 30.33
CA THR A 420 78.09 11.93 30.26
C THR A 420 77.73 12.47 31.64
N SER A 421 77.40 11.60 32.61
CA SER A 421 77.08 11.99 33.98
C SER A 421 78.27 12.63 34.70
N ALA A 422 79.47 12.03 34.60
CA ALA A 422 80.70 12.57 35.17
C ALA A 422 81.05 13.94 34.56
N ARG A 423 80.91 14.09 33.25
CA ARG A 423 81.06 15.37 32.56
C ARG A 423 80.06 16.40 33.10
N ASN A 424 78.78 16.04 33.19
CA ASN A 424 77.74 16.96 33.65
C ASN A 424 77.96 17.39 35.12
N ALA A 425 78.45 16.48 35.98
CA ALA A 425 78.87 16.81 37.33
C ALA A 425 80.02 17.82 37.33
N ALA A 426 81.06 17.59 36.53
CA ALA A 426 82.18 18.54 36.39
C ALA A 426 81.73 19.92 35.86
N ILE A 427 80.80 19.96 34.90
CA ILE A 427 80.20 21.21 34.40
C ILE A 427 79.41 21.90 35.52
N SER A 428 78.64 21.16 36.32
CA SER A 428 77.90 21.69 37.46
C SER A 428 78.82 22.25 38.54
N ASP A 429 79.93 21.58 38.84
CA ASP A 429 80.94 22.06 39.80
C ASP A 429 81.63 23.33 39.30
N LEU A 430 81.98 23.38 38.00
CA LEU A 430 82.51 24.58 37.36
C LEU A 430 81.52 25.75 37.45
N HIS A 431 80.23 25.50 37.18
CA HIS A 431 79.18 26.50 37.31
C HIS A 431 79.06 27.01 38.75
N ALA A 432 79.08 26.11 39.73
CA ALA A 432 78.99 26.48 41.14
C ALA A 432 80.21 27.31 41.60
N ALA A 433 81.42 26.95 41.14
CA ALA A 433 82.64 27.70 41.43
C ALA A 433 82.67 29.08 40.75
N PHE A 434 82.18 29.16 39.51
CA PHE A 434 82.01 30.41 38.78
C PHE A 434 81.02 31.35 39.48
N LYS A 435 79.85 30.83 39.87
CA LYS A 435 78.80 31.57 40.60
C LYS A 435 79.27 32.15 41.94
N LYS A 436 80.18 31.45 42.62
CA LYS A 436 80.80 31.91 43.87
C LYS A 436 81.91 32.96 43.66
N GLY A 437 82.21 33.31 42.42
CA GLY A 437 83.34 34.19 42.06
C GLY A 437 84.71 33.54 42.26
N SER A 438 84.79 32.23 42.50
CA SER A 438 86.05 31.51 42.71
C SER A 438 86.81 31.25 41.42
N LEU A 439 86.12 31.32 40.27
CA LEU A 439 86.71 31.24 38.93
C LEU A 439 86.24 32.43 38.10
N THR A 440 87.10 32.95 37.24
CA THR A 440 86.75 34.01 36.29
C THR A 440 86.26 33.42 34.96
N ALA A 441 85.56 34.20 34.13
CA ALA A 441 85.10 33.77 32.81
C ALA A 441 86.26 33.23 31.94
N ALA A 442 87.41 33.91 31.96
CA ALA A 442 88.62 33.51 31.25
C ALA A 442 89.21 32.15 31.72
N MET A 443 88.93 31.74 32.95
CA MET A 443 89.33 30.43 33.48
C MET A 443 88.29 29.34 33.17
N VAL A 444 87.00 29.69 33.19
CA VAL A 444 85.90 28.74 32.98
C VAL A 444 85.77 28.34 31.51
N GLU A 445 85.88 29.29 30.58
CA GLU A 445 85.72 29.02 29.15
C GLU A 445 86.64 27.90 28.61
N PRO A 446 87.97 27.92 28.83
CA PRO A 446 88.84 26.85 28.35
C PRO A 446 88.63 25.52 29.09
N ALA A 447 88.16 25.52 30.33
CA ALA A 447 87.80 24.31 31.05
C ALA A 447 86.51 23.69 30.51
N LEU A 448 85.51 24.53 30.21
CA LEU A 448 84.23 24.12 29.65
C LEU A 448 84.40 23.60 28.22
N ALA A 449 85.25 24.24 27.41
CA ALA A 449 85.60 23.80 26.05
C ALA A 449 86.20 22.38 26.00
N LYS A 450 86.85 21.94 27.08
CA LYS A 450 87.37 20.56 27.20
C LYS A 450 86.31 19.54 27.61
N LEU A 451 85.21 20.00 28.22
CA LEU A 451 84.13 19.14 28.70
C LEU A 451 83.02 19.00 27.65
N VAL A 452 82.65 20.07 26.95
CA VAL A 452 81.58 20.02 25.94
C VAL A 452 82.08 19.40 24.64
N ASN A 453 81.28 18.50 24.04
CA ASN A 453 81.66 17.82 22.80
C ASN A 453 81.39 18.67 21.55
N GLU A 454 80.50 19.65 21.64
CA GLU A 454 80.09 20.47 20.50
C GLU A 454 80.95 21.75 20.43
N PRO A 455 81.71 21.94 19.33
CA PRO A 455 82.51 23.15 19.15
C PRO A 455 81.61 24.39 19.16
N GLY A 456 81.94 25.37 20.02
CA GLY A 456 81.19 26.62 20.13
C GLY A 456 80.12 26.66 21.24
N SER A 457 79.81 25.53 21.90
CA SER A 457 78.80 25.52 22.98
C SER A 457 79.34 26.09 24.30
N ALA A 458 80.67 26.05 24.53
CA ALA A 458 81.30 26.61 25.72
C ALA A 458 81.05 28.12 25.92
N PRO A 459 81.30 29.01 24.92
CA PRO A 459 81.00 30.44 25.09
C PRO A 459 79.49 30.71 25.26
N GLN A 460 78.61 29.90 24.64
CA GLN A 460 77.16 30.06 24.80
C GLN A 460 76.68 29.70 26.21
N ILE A 461 77.15 28.58 26.77
CA ILE A 461 76.83 28.17 28.15
C ILE A 461 77.37 29.20 29.14
N LEU A 462 78.60 29.70 28.94
CA LEU A 462 79.20 30.70 29.80
C LEU A 462 78.43 32.04 29.74
N ALA A 463 78.03 32.47 28.54
CA ALA A 463 77.18 33.65 28.38
C ALA A 463 75.83 33.49 29.09
N ALA A 464 75.22 32.30 29.03
CA ALA A 464 73.99 31.99 29.74
C ALA A 464 74.18 32.03 31.27
N TRP A 465 75.30 31.50 31.80
CA TRP A 465 75.62 31.60 33.23
C TRP A 465 75.84 33.04 33.68
N GLN A 466 76.54 33.85 32.88
CA GLN A 466 76.76 35.26 33.16
C GLN A 466 75.43 36.04 33.18
N ALA A 467 74.60 35.85 32.15
CA ALA A 467 73.27 36.47 32.10
C ALA A 467 72.39 36.09 33.30
N TYR A 468 72.48 34.84 33.77
CA TYR A 468 71.79 34.40 34.99
C TYR A 468 72.31 35.11 36.25
N MET A 469 73.63 35.27 36.41
CA MET A 469 74.20 36.00 37.55
C MET A 469 73.87 37.50 37.52
N ASP A 470 73.86 38.11 36.33
CA ASP A 470 73.53 39.52 36.16
C ASP A 470 72.05 39.79 36.50
N ALA A 471 71.16 38.86 36.14
CA ALA A 471 69.74 38.93 36.47
C ALA A 471 69.45 38.70 37.97
N PHE A 472 70.32 37.95 38.66
CA PHE A 472 70.18 37.59 40.08
C PHE A 472 71.49 37.85 40.85
N PRO A 473 71.86 39.12 41.06
CA PRO A 473 73.12 39.45 41.73
C PRO A 473 73.12 38.88 43.14
N PRO A 474 74.28 38.42 43.66
CA PRO A 474 74.37 37.97 45.04
C PRO A 474 73.92 39.10 45.98
N PRO A 475 73.18 38.81 47.05
CA PRO A 475 72.75 39.83 48.00
C PRO A 475 73.98 40.59 48.51
N SER A 476 73.90 41.92 48.53
CA SER A 476 74.99 42.76 49.03
C SER A 476 75.35 42.32 50.44
N ALA A 477 76.64 42.15 50.70
CA ALA A 477 77.13 41.75 52.03
C ALA A 477 76.48 42.66 53.09
N PRO A 478 75.96 42.11 54.20
CA PRO A 478 75.38 42.93 55.25
C PRO A 478 76.43 43.94 55.69
N VAL A 479 76.09 45.22 55.63
CA VAL A 479 76.95 46.29 56.13
C VAL A 479 77.06 46.09 57.64
N VAL A 480 78.21 45.61 58.12
CA VAL A 480 78.53 45.45 59.55
C VAL A 480 79.11 46.74 60.08
#